data_AF-C7J6S8-F1
#
_entry.id   AF-C7J6S8-F1
#
_cell.length_a   1.000
_cell.length_b   1.000
_cell.length_c   1.000
_cell.angle_alpha   90.00
_cell.angle_beta   90.00
_cell.angle_gamma   90.00
#
_symmetry.space_group_name_H-M   'P 1'
#
loop_
_entity.id
_entity.type
_entity.pdbx_description
1 polymer ?
#
loop_
_entity_poly.entity_id
_entity_poly.type
_entity_poly.pdbx_seq_one_letter_code
_entity_poly.pdbx_strand_id
1 'polypeptide(L)'
;MRRRPGIAGLQNAAATRDQFRLVGENVAKVRTDVMKEQLATFRTQLEEFARKHKNDIRKNPLFRQQFHEMCAKVGVDPLASNKGAWAELLGIGDFYYELGVQIVDICIATRATNGGLIDLLDLRKLLCQKRKADLGSLTSDDCLRAISKLKASILRNSTATFFWESCNCIHASFTRLHSNLWPIKFYLMYLDRSLILLVLCL
;
A
#
# COMPACT_ATOMS: atom_id res chain seq x y z
N MET A 1 39.78 -55.52 -8.78
CA MET A 1 39.48 -55.19 -10.20
C MET A 1 38.01 -54.77 -10.29
N ARG A 2 37.71 -53.48 -10.48
CA ARG A 2 36.33 -52.96 -10.52
C ARG A 2 35.76 -53.23 -11.93
N ARG A 3 34.82 -54.18 -12.05
CA ARG A 3 34.18 -54.51 -13.35
C ARG A 3 33.50 -53.26 -13.90
N ARG A 4 33.76 -52.93 -15.17
CA ARG A 4 33.13 -51.82 -15.88
C ARG A 4 31.60 -52.03 -15.84
N PRO A 5 30.79 -51.00 -15.51
CA PRO A 5 29.35 -51.12 -15.55
C PRO A 5 28.88 -51.57 -16.93
N GLY A 6 28.06 -52.62 -17.00
CA GLY A 6 27.40 -53.01 -18.25
C GLY A 6 26.36 -51.97 -18.67
N ILE A 7 25.99 -51.96 -19.95
CA ILE A 7 25.01 -51.03 -20.54
C ILE A 7 23.68 -51.06 -19.76
N ALA A 8 23.24 -52.25 -19.32
CA ALA A 8 22.05 -52.41 -18.47
C ALA A 8 22.19 -51.72 -17.09
N GLY A 9 23.39 -51.70 -16.51
CA GLY A 9 23.66 -51.00 -15.24
C GLY A 9 23.62 -49.47 -15.38
N LEU A 10 24.09 -48.95 -16.53
CA LEU A 10 23.99 -47.51 -16.85
C LEU A 10 22.54 -47.08 -17.11
N GLN A 11 21.76 -47.91 -17.82
CA GLN A 11 20.33 -47.67 -18.04
C GLN A 11 19.54 -47.70 -16.73
N ASN A 12 19.82 -48.69 -15.86
CA ASN A 12 19.20 -48.75 -14.53
C ASN A 12 19.58 -47.54 -13.67
N ALA A 13 20.86 -47.14 -13.66
CA ALA A 13 21.29 -45.95 -12.92
C ALA A 13 20.64 -44.65 -13.44
N ALA A 14 20.46 -44.52 -14.76
CA ALA A 14 19.76 -43.41 -15.37
C ALA A 14 18.26 -43.40 -14.98
N ALA A 15 17.58 -44.55 -15.08
CA ALA A 15 16.19 -44.69 -14.69
C ALA A 15 15.95 -44.40 -13.20
N THR A 16 16.83 -44.88 -12.32
CA THR A 16 16.78 -44.57 -10.89
C THR A 16 16.98 -43.08 -10.61
N ARG A 17 17.91 -42.42 -11.32
CA ARG A 17 18.10 -40.96 -11.19
C ARG A 17 16.86 -40.18 -11.62
N ASP A 18 16.22 -40.59 -12.72
CA ASP A 18 14.99 -39.96 -13.21
C ASP A 18 13.82 -40.15 -12.25
N GLN A 19 13.70 -41.34 -11.64
CA GLN A 19 12.70 -41.58 -10.57
C GLN A 19 12.94 -40.67 -9.36
N PHE A 20 14.18 -40.54 -8.88
CA PHE A 20 14.48 -39.62 -7.77
C PHE A 20 14.21 -38.15 -8.14
N ARG A 21 14.48 -37.75 -9.38
CA ARG A 21 14.14 -36.40 -9.87
C ARG A 21 12.63 -36.17 -9.85
N LEU A 22 11.84 -37.11 -10.37
CA LEU A 22 10.37 -37.03 -10.37
C LEU A 22 9.80 -36.99 -8.95
N VAL A 23 10.30 -37.81 -8.04
CA VAL A 23 9.89 -37.79 -6.63
C VAL A 23 10.28 -36.46 -5.99
N GLY A 24 11.48 -35.94 -6.25
CA GLY A 24 11.91 -34.62 -5.76
C GLY A 24 11.03 -33.48 -6.27
N GLU A 25 10.68 -33.48 -7.55
CA GLU A 25 9.74 -32.52 -8.15
C GLU A 25 8.34 -32.64 -7.54
N ASN A 26 7.84 -33.86 -7.29
CA ASN A 26 6.55 -34.08 -6.66
C ASN A 26 6.53 -33.61 -5.21
N VAL A 27 7.59 -33.87 -4.42
CA VAL A 27 7.70 -33.37 -3.04
C VAL A 27 7.74 -31.84 -3.02
N ALA A 28 8.45 -31.21 -3.96
CA ALA A 28 8.47 -29.75 -4.08
C ALA A 28 7.07 -29.20 -4.41
N LYS A 29 6.36 -29.81 -5.37
CA LYS A 29 4.98 -29.43 -5.72
C LYS A 29 4.03 -29.57 -4.54
N VAL A 30 4.04 -30.71 -3.84
CA VAL A 30 3.20 -30.94 -2.65
C VAL A 30 3.46 -29.89 -1.58
N ARG A 31 4.73 -29.56 -1.31
CA ARG A 31 5.07 -28.48 -0.35
C ARG A 31 4.50 -27.14 -0.80
N THR A 32 4.60 -26.80 -2.08
CA THR A 32 4.04 -25.53 -2.58
C THR A 32 2.52 -25.50 -2.54
N ASP A 33 1.85 -26.63 -2.80
CA ASP A 33 0.39 -26.70 -2.81
C ASP A 33 -0.19 -26.63 -1.39
N VAL A 34 0.44 -27.32 -0.44
CA VAL A 34 0.10 -27.18 0.99
C VAL A 34 0.27 -25.72 1.45
N MET A 35 1.35 -25.04 1.06
CA MET A 35 1.55 -23.64 1.44
C MET A 35 0.49 -22.71 0.82
N LYS A 36 0.07 -22.95 -0.42
CA LYS A 36 -1.03 -22.19 -1.06
C LYS A 36 -2.35 -22.40 -0.33
N GLU A 37 -2.65 -23.62 0.07
CA GLU A 37 -3.87 -23.94 0.83
C GLU A 37 -3.86 -23.26 2.19
N GLN A 38 -2.75 -23.31 2.93
CA GLN A 38 -2.59 -22.61 4.21
C GLN A 38 -2.76 -21.10 4.07
N LEU A 39 -2.22 -20.49 3.01
CA LEU A 39 -2.43 -19.06 2.72
C LEU A 39 -3.89 -18.74 2.40
N ALA A 40 -4.59 -19.64 1.70
CA ALA A 40 -6.01 -19.47 1.41
C ALA A 40 -6.86 -19.54 2.68
N THR A 41 -6.62 -20.52 3.57
CA THR A 41 -7.28 -20.62 4.87
C THR A 41 -6.98 -19.41 5.75
N PHE A 42 -5.73 -18.94 5.77
CA PHE A 42 -5.37 -17.75 6.55
C PHE A 42 -6.08 -16.50 6.02
N ARG A 43 -6.17 -16.36 4.70
CA ARG A 43 -6.89 -15.24 4.06
C ARG A 43 -8.35 -15.21 4.50
N THR A 44 -9.06 -16.33 4.44
CA THR A 44 -10.48 -16.38 4.82
C THR A 44 -10.68 -16.10 6.30
N GLN A 45 -9.81 -16.61 7.17
CA GLN A 45 -9.83 -16.31 8.61
C GLN A 45 -9.57 -14.83 8.90
N LEU A 46 -8.63 -14.21 8.18
CA LEU A 46 -8.33 -12.80 8.34
C LEU A 46 -9.48 -11.92 7.81
N GLU A 47 -10.16 -12.34 6.73
CA GLU A 47 -11.38 -11.69 6.22
C GLU A 47 -12.52 -11.74 7.26
N GLU A 48 -12.71 -12.89 7.91
CA GLU A 48 -13.71 -13.06 8.97
C GLU A 48 -13.35 -12.25 10.23
N PHE A 49 -12.10 -12.29 10.65
CA PHE A 49 -11.58 -11.50 11.78
C PHE A 49 -11.83 -10.01 11.57
N ALA A 50 -11.48 -9.50 10.39
CA ALA A 50 -11.64 -8.10 10.09
C ALA A 50 -13.12 -7.69 9.97
N ARG A 51 -14.01 -8.58 9.51
CA ARG A 51 -15.45 -8.34 9.50
C ARG A 51 -16.01 -8.22 10.91
N LYS A 52 -15.59 -9.10 11.82
CA LYS A 52 -16.03 -9.12 13.21
C LYS A 52 -15.53 -7.91 13.99
N HIS A 53 -14.29 -7.48 13.74
CA HIS A 53 -13.62 -6.41 14.48
C HIS A 53 -13.54 -5.07 13.72
N LYS A 54 -14.36 -4.88 12.68
CA LYS A 54 -14.36 -3.66 11.85
C LYS A 54 -14.45 -2.37 12.68
N ASN A 55 -15.35 -2.33 13.65
CA ASN A 55 -15.57 -1.14 14.49
C ASN A 55 -14.39 -0.90 15.44
N ASP A 56 -13.76 -1.96 15.92
CA ASP A 56 -12.60 -1.89 16.80
C ASP A 56 -11.37 -1.35 16.04
N ILE A 57 -11.17 -1.82 14.79
CA ILE A 57 -10.14 -1.30 13.87
C ILE A 57 -10.36 0.19 13.58
N ARG A 58 -11.62 0.64 13.47
CA ARG A 58 -11.92 2.06 13.22
C ARG A 58 -11.66 2.93 14.45
N LYS A 59 -12.00 2.45 15.64
CA LYS A 59 -11.91 3.23 16.89
C LYS A 59 -10.52 3.25 17.49
N ASN A 60 -9.81 2.12 17.50
CA ASN A 60 -8.53 1.98 18.19
C ASN A 60 -7.34 2.08 17.23
N PRO A 61 -6.52 3.15 17.31
CA PRO A 61 -5.35 3.35 16.43
C PRO A 61 -4.30 2.24 16.57
N LEU A 62 -4.04 1.75 17.79
CA LEU A 62 -3.02 0.73 18.05
C LEU A 62 -3.44 -0.61 17.45
N PHE A 63 -4.71 -0.96 17.62
CA PHE A 63 -5.26 -2.18 17.05
C PHE A 63 -5.28 -2.12 15.51
N ARG A 64 -5.60 -0.95 14.93
CA ARG A 64 -5.50 -0.72 13.50
C ARG A 64 -4.08 -0.93 12.96
N GLN A 65 -3.07 -0.41 13.64
CA GLN A 65 -1.67 -0.61 13.27
C GLN A 65 -1.30 -2.10 13.31
N GLN A 66 -1.63 -2.81 14.40
CA GLN A 66 -1.37 -4.25 14.54
C GLN A 66 -2.05 -5.07 13.44
N PHE A 67 -3.28 -4.70 13.08
CA PHE A 67 -4.00 -5.32 11.97
C PHE A 67 -3.26 -5.14 10.63
N HIS A 68 -2.77 -3.92 10.34
CA HIS A 68 -1.97 -3.66 9.15
C HIS A 68 -0.64 -4.44 9.15
N GLU A 69 0.05 -4.54 10.28
CA GLU A 69 1.27 -5.34 10.41
C GLU A 69 1.01 -6.83 10.15
N MET A 70 -0.11 -7.36 10.64
CA MET A 70 -0.52 -8.73 10.37
C MET A 70 -0.77 -8.96 8.88
N CYS A 71 -1.48 -8.05 8.20
CA CYS A 71 -1.70 -8.13 6.76
C CYS A 71 -0.38 -8.06 5.97
N ALA A 72 0.52 -7.16 6.35
CA ALA A 72 1.81 -6.98 5.71
C ALA A 72 2.71 -8.22 5.80
N LYS A 73 2.71 -8.94 6.93
CA LYS A 73 3.48 -10.20 7.10
C LYS A 73 3.06 -11.30 6.12
N VAL A 74 1.81 -11.28 5.66
CA VAL A 74 1.27 -12.25 4.70
C VAL A 74 1.39 -11.73 3.26
N GLY A 75 1.89 -10.51 3.07
CA GLY A 75 1.99 -9.87 1.75
C GLY A 75 0.63 -9.40 1.23
N VAL A 76 -0.35 -9.20 2.11
CA VAL A 76 -1.66 -8.66 1.76
C VAL A 76 -1.70 -7.20 2.17
N ASP A 77 -2.00 -6.31 1.22
CA ASP A 77 -2.31 -4.91 1.53
C ASP A 77 -3.85 -4.73 1.55
N PRO A 78 -4.45 -4.48 2.73
CA PRO A 78 -5.89 -4.25 2.83
C PRO A 78 -6.34 -2.98 2.08
N LEU A 79 -5.40 -2.12 1.66
CA LEU A 79 -5.64 -0.88 0.94
C LEU A 79 -5.30 -0.93 -0.55
N ALA A 80 -4.74 -2.02 -1.10
CA ALA A 80 -4.21 -2.01 -2.47
C ALA A 80 -5.27 -1.91 -3.59
N SER A 81 -6.47 -2.47 -3.43
CA SER A 81 -7.44 -2.54 -4.53
C SER A 81 -8.88 -2.33 -4.09
N ASN A 82 -9.59 -1.40 -4.74
CA ASN A 82 -11.03 -1.17 -4.56
C ASN A 82 -11.90 -2.31 -5.10
N LYS A 83 -11.31 -3.25 -5.86
CA LYS A 83 -11.97 -4.46 -6.37
C LYS A 83 -11.48 -5.72 -5.65
N GLY A 84 -10.68 -5.57 -4.60
CA GLY A 84 -10.24 -6.69 -3.78
C GLY A 84 -11.31 -7.06 -2.76
N ALA A 85 -11.40 -8.35 -2.42
CA ALA A 85 -12.25 -8.85 -1.34
C ALA A 85 -12.11 -8.03 -0.04
N TRP A 86 -10.96 -7.41 0.19
CA TRP A 86 -10.67 -6.61 1.38
C TRP A 86 -11.32 -5.20 1.39
N ALA A 87 -11.42 -4.53 0.24
CA ALA A 87 -11.93 -3.16 0.19
C ALA A 87 -13.45 -3.11 0.30
N GLU A 88 -14.14 -3.97 -0.45
CA GLU A 88 -15.60 -4.02 -0.50
C GLU A 88 -16.20 -4.67 0.76
N LEU A 89 -15.54 -5.69 1.31
CA LEU A 89 -16.09 -6.51 2.40
C LEU A 89 -15.80 -5.93 3.80
N LEU A 90 -14.72 -5.15 3.96
CA LEU A 90 -14.31 -4.65 5.28
C LEU A 90 -14.61 -3.17 5.51
N GLY A 91 -14.81 -2.36 4.46
CA GLY A 91 -15.00 -0.91 4.60
C GLY A 91 -13.84 -0.18 5.31
N ILE A 92 -12.67 -0.82 5.43
CA ILE A 92 -11.43 -0.19 5.91
C ILE A 92 -10.95 0.81 4.86
N GLY A 93 -11.14 0.49 3.56
CA GLY A 93 -10.90 1.43 2.47
C GLY A 93 -11.68 2.73 2.63
N ASP A 94 -12.97 2.65 2.99
CA ASP A 94 -13.85 3.81 3.15
C ASP A 94 -13.34 4.77 4.23
N PHE A 95 -12.84 4.24 5.35
CA PHE A 95 -12.23 5.07 6.39
C PHE A 95 -11.05 5.89 5.88
N TYR A 96 -10.16 5.29 5.09
CA TYR A 96 -9.00 5.97 4.52
C TYR A 96 -9.39 6.92 3.37
N TYR A 97 -10.48 6.64 2.65
CA TYR A 97 -11.05 7.55 1.67
C TYR A 97 -11.66 8.80 2.34
N GLU A 98 -12.50 8.61 3.37
CA GLU A 98 -13.05 9.70 4.17
C GLU A 98 -11.93 10.57 4.78
N LEU A 99 -10.89 9.93 5.32
CA LEU A 99 -9.73 10.63 5.86
C LEU A 99 -8.98 11.40 4.77
N GLY A 100 -8.80 10.80 3.59
CA GLY A 100 -8.18 11.44 2.45
C GLY A 100 -8.92 12.70 1.99
N VAL A 101 -10.25 12.63 1.83
CA VAL A 101 -11.06 13.79 1.44
C VAL A 101 -10.90 14.93 2.45
N GLN A 102 -10.91 14.62 3.74
CA GLN A 102 -10.70 15.63 4.78
C GLN A 102 -9.31 16.26 4.76
N ILE A 103 -8.27 15.49 4.42
CA ILE A 103 -6.92 16.01 4.22
C ILE A 103 -6.91 16.99 3.05
N VAL A 104 -7.53 16.65 1.92
CA VAL A 104 -7.65 17.53 0.75
C VAL A 104 -8.36 18.84 1.12
N ASP A 105 -9.48 18.76 1.83
CA ASP A 105 -10.21 19.96 2.28
C ASP A 105 -9.34 20.88 3.13
N ILE A 106 -8.56 20.31 4.07
CA ILE A 106 -7.67 21.09 4.95
C ILE A 106 -6.56 21.73 4.12
N CYS A 107 -5.97 20.99 3.18
CA CYS A 107 -4.95 21.54 2.28
C CYS A 107 -5.49 22.69 1.43
N ILE A 108 -6.74 22.61 0.95
CA ILE A 108 -7.39 23.70 0.20
C ILE A 108 -7.66 24.89 1.13
N ALA A 109 -8.19 24.66 2.32
CA ALA A 109 -8.54 25.71 3.27
C ALA A 109 -7.33 26.48 3.80
N THR A 110 -6.20 25.79 4.01
CA THR A 110 -4.98 26.38 4.56
C THR A 110 -4.05 26.96 3.50
N ARG A 111 -4.32 26.72 2.20
CA ARG A 111 -3.47 27.11 1.06
C ARG A 111 -3.10 28.59 1.05
N ALA A 112 -4.04 29.48 1.37
CA ALA A 112 -3.79 30.92 1.38
C ALA A 112 -2.80 31.36 2.48
N THR A 113 -2.73 30.59 3.57
CA THR A 113 -1.90 30.91 4.74
C THR A 113 -0.52 30.26 4.68
N ASN A 114 -0.43 29.03 4.17
CA ASN A 114 0.79 28.23 4.19
C ASN A 114 1.38 27.93 2.80
N GLY A 115 0.77 28.43 1.73
CA GLY A 115 1.23 28.21 0.36
C GLY A 115 1.02 26.77 -0.16
N GLY A 116 0.23 25.94 0.53
CA GLY A 116 -0.01 24.54 0.15
C GLY A 116 1.00 23.55 0.75
N LEU A 117 1.75 23.98 1.78
CA LEU A 117 2.65 23.16 2.58
C LEU A 117 2.12 23.04 4.01
N ILE A 118 1.96 21.82 4.52
CA ILE A 118 1.53 21.60 5.89
C ILE A 118 2.35 20.49 6.56
N ASP A 119 2.78 20.71 7.81
CA ASP A 119 3.42 19.68 8.62
C ASP A 119 2.41 18.60 9.04
N LEU A 120 2.87 17.35 9.10
CA LEU A 120 2.01 16.22 9.40
C LEU A 120 1.41 16.27 10.83
N LEU A 121 2.12 16.84 11.80
CA LEU A 121 1.59 17.03 13.15
C LEU A 121 0.49 18.09 13.18
N ASP A 122 0.66 19.17 12.43
CA ASP A 122 -0.34 20.23 12.34
C ASP A 122 -1.56 19.80 11.52
N LEU A 123 -1.36 19.05 10.44
CA LEU A 123 -2.45 18.39 9.73
C LEU A 123 -3.27 17.49 10.67
N ARG A 124 -2.59 16.68 11.50
CA ARG A 124 -3.27 15.81 12.47
C ARG A 124 -4.09 16.61 13.48
N LYS A 125 -3.55 17.73 14.01
CA LYS A 125 -4.30 18.63 14.91
C LYS A 125 -5.57 19.16 14.23
N LEU A 126 -5.46 19.64 13.00
CA LEU A 126 -6.60 20.17 12.23
C LEU A 126 -7.63 19.08 11.90
N LEU A 127 -7.19 17.85 11.58
CA LEU A 127 -8.07 16.71 11.36
C LEU A 127 -8.86 16.34 12.63
N CYS A 128 -8.19 16.28 13.78
CA CYS A 128 -8.83 15.99 15.06
C CYS A 128 -9.85 17.07 15.43
N GLN A 129 -9.52 18.35 15.20
CA GLN A 129 -10.46 19.46 15.37
C GLN A 129 -11.69 19.33 14.47
N LYS A 130 -11.49 19.04 13.16
CA LYS A 130 -12.58 18.87 12.19
C LYS A 130 -13.49 17.69 12.53
N ARG A 131 -12.92 16.60 13.06
CA ARG A 131 -13.66 15.39 13.46
C ARG A 131 -14.31 15.48 14.85
N LYS A 132 -14.04 16.54 15.64
CA LYS A 132 -14.40 16.61 17.07
C LYS A 132 -13.95 15.35 17.82
N ALA A 133 -12.76 14.85 17.47
CA ALA A 133 -12.23 13.59 17.97
C ALA A 133 -10.91 13.84 18.69
N ASP A 134 -10.57 12.96 19.63
CA ASP A 134 -9.32 13.05 20.37
C ASP A 134 -8.11 12.92 19.44
N LEU A 135 -7.03 13.62 19.80
CA LEU A 135 -5.73 13.56 19.12
C LEU A 135 -5.13 12.16 19.05
N GLY A 136 -5.56 11.24 19.93
CA GLY A 136 -5.17 9.84 19.92
C GLY A 136 -5.87 8.99 18.86
N SER A 137 -7.00 9.42 18.31
CA SER A 137 -7.81 8.60 17.38
C SER A 137 -7.15 8.37 16.00
N LEU A 138 -6.17 9.21 15.63
CA LEU A 138 -5.47 9.18 14.36
C LEU A 138 -3.96 9.17 14.57
N THR A 139 -3.29 8.26 13.88
CA THR A 139 -1.84 8.18 13.84
C THR A 139 -1.26 8.91 12.62
N SER A 140 0.03 9.21 12.66
CA SER A 140 0.76 9.73 11.50
C SER A 140 0.72 8.76 10.32
N ASP A 141 0.83 7.46 10.61
CA ASP A 141 0.74 6.39 9.62
C ASP A 141 -0.64 6.36 8.93
N ASP A 142 -1.73 6.61 9.67
CA ASP A 142 -3.07 6.68 9.08
C ASP A 142 -3.18 7.79 8.02
N CYS A 143 -2.57 8.95 8.30
CA CYS A 143 -2.54 10.08 7.37
C CYS A 143 -1.73 9.73 6.11
N LEU A 144 -0.57 9.10 6.28
CA LEU A 144 0.29 8.68 5.17
C LEU A 144 -0.37 7.62 4.28
N ARG A 145 -1.07 6.65 4.88
CA ARG A 145 -1.84 5.64 4.15
C ARG A 145 -3.01 6.25 3.38
N ALA A 146 -3.75 7.18 3.97
CA ALA A 146 -4.82 7.91 3.29
C ALA A 146 -4.29 8.67 2.06
N ILE A 147 -3.17 9.39 2.21
CA ILE A 147 -2.54 10.12 1.11
C ILE A 147 -2.04 9.17 0.02
N SER A 148 -1.40 8.07 0.39
CA SER A 148 -0.93 7.05 -0.55
C SER A 148 -2.09 6.45 -1.36
N LYS A 149 -3.23 6.23 -0.70
CA LYS A 149 -4.45 5.75 -1.33
C LYS A 149 -5.05 6.79 -2.29
N LEU A 150 -5.06 8.07 -1.90
CA LEU A 150 -5.49 9.17 -2.75
C LEU A 150 -4.62 9.32 -4.00
N LYS A 151 -3.29 9.21 -3.87
CA LYS A 151 -2.35 9.24 -4.99
C LYS A 151 -2.72 8.18 -6.03
N ALA A 152 -3.00 6.95 -5.60
CA ALA A 152 -3.42 5.87 -6.49
C ALA A 152 -4.78 6.12 -7.18
N SER A 153 -5.71 6.86 -6.56
CA SER A 153 -6.99 7.22 -7.19
C SER A 153 -6.90 8.44 -8.11
N ILE A 154 -6.17 9.48 -7.71
CA ILE A 154 -6.12 10.77 -8.41
C ILE A 154 -5.19 10.73 -9.62
N LEU A 155 -4.14 9.91 -9.63
CA LEU A 155 -3.26 9.75 -10.80
C LEU A 155 -3.95 9.16 -12.04
N ARG A 156 -5.21 8.70 -11.94
CA ARG A 156 -6.03 8.34 -13.11
C ARG A 156 -6.75 9.52 -13.77
N ASN A 157 -7.01 10.59 -13.02
CA ASN A 157 -7.65 11.81 -13.50
C ASN A 157 -6.78 12.99 -13.09
N SER A 158 -5.79 13.32 -13.92
CA SER A 158 -4.85 14.44 -13.82
C SER A 158 -5.40 15.64 -13.05
N THR A 159 -4.91 15.96 -11.84
CA THR A 159 -4.93 17.33 -11.24
C THR A 159 -4.33 17.48 -9.84
N ALA A 160 -3.89 16.44 -9.13
CA ALA A 160 -3.15 16.63 -7.87
C ALA A 160 -1.91 15.73 -7.77
N THR A 161 -0.74 16.35 -7.61
CA THR A 161 0.53 15.66 -7.35
C THR A 161 0.88 15.89 -5.88
N PHE A 162 0.76 14.85 -5.07
CA PHE A 162 1.25 14.87 -3.69
C PHE A 162 2.71 14.41 -3.70
N PHE A 163 3.61 15.28 -3.25
CA PHE A 163 5.04 14.97 -3.13
C PHE A 163 5.42 14.82 -1.65
N TRP A 164 6.19 13.78 -1.35
CA TRP A 164 6.70 13.47 -0.01
C TRP A 164 8.17 13.09 -0.14
N GLU A 165 9.05 13.89 0.46
CA GLU A 165 10.47 13.59 0.63
C GLU A 165 10.85 13.89 2.08
N SER A 166 11.45 12.90 2.76
CA SER A 166 12.23 12.82 4.02
C SER A 166 12.01 13.79 5.20
N CYS A 167 11.20 14.82 5.04
CA CYS A 167 10.75 15.80 6.01
C CYS A 167 9.26 15.53 6.19
N ASN A 168 8.73 15.62 7.41
CA ASN A 168 7.35 15.27 7.74
C ASN A 168 6.29 16.24 7.15
N CYS A 169 6.46 16.74 5.95
CA CYS A 169 5.70 17.83 5.34
C CYS A 169 4.95 17.34 4.10
N ILE A 170 3.72 17.79 3.94
CA ILE A 170 2.87 17.47 2.79
C ILE A 170 2.83 18.68 1.86
N HIS A 171 3.20 18.48 0.60
CA HIS A 171 3.00 19.47 -0.46
C HIS A 171 1.81 19.08 -1.34
N ALA A 172 0.87 20.01 -1.52
CA ALA A 172 -0.28 19.84 -2.40
C ALA A 172 -0.33 20.96 -3.46
N SER A 173 0.06 20.65 -4.70
CA SER A 173 -0.17 21.54 -5.85
C SER A 173 -1.48 21.14 -6.54
N PHE A 174 -2.44 22.08 -6.62
CA PHE A 174 -3.72 21.89 -7.32
C PHE A 174 -3.73 22.81 -8.56
N THR A 175 -3.48 22.26 -9.74
CA THR A 175 -3.58 22.99 -11.02
C THR A 175 -5.01 22.87 -11.54
N ARG A 176 -5.77 23.97 -11.49
CA ARG A 176 -7.10 24.04 -12.09
C ARG A 176 -6.95 24.05 -13.61
N LEU A 177 -7.23 22.94 -14.28
CA LEU A 177 -7.36 22.87 -15.73
C LEU A 177 -8.64 23.62 -16.15
N HIS A 178 -8.52 24.93 -16.32
CA HIS A 178 -9.46 25.66 -17.16
C HIS A 178 -9.03 25.42 -18.61
N SER A 179 -9.98 25.00 -19.43
CA SER A 179 -9.77 24.63 -20.82
C SER A 179 -9.06 25.74 -21.60
N ASN A 180 -8.08 25.30 -22.39
CA ASN A 180 -7.39 26.03 -23.45
C ASN A 180 -6.38 27.09 -22.96
N LEU A 181 -5.13 26.68 -22.71
CA LEU A 181 -3.91 27.20 -23.37
C LEU A 181 -2.61 26.64 -22.73
N TRP A 182 -1.77 26.03 -23.57
CA TRP A 182 -0.30 25.77 -23.46
C TRP A 182 0.26 24.67 -22.52
N PRO A 183 1.41 24.04 -22.91
CA PRO A 183 1.88 22.79 -22.33
C PRO A 183 2.64 23.03 -21.04
N ILE A 184 2.20 22.37 -19.97
CA ILE A 184 2.95 22.26 -18.72
C ILE A 184 4.25 21.48 -19.02
N LYS A 185 5.40 22.15 -18.96
CA LYS A 185 6.71 21.48 -18.99
C LYS A 185 7.11 21.12 -17.57
N PHE A 186 7.26 19.82 -17.31
CA PHE A 186 7.83 19.30 -16.07
C PHE A 186 9.35 19.50 -16.10
N TYR A 187 9.91 20.24 -15.15
CA TYR A 187 11.34 20.30 -14.91
C TYR A 187 11.68 19.50 -13.64
N LEU A 188 12.54 18.50 -13.79
CA LEU A 188 13.21 17.82 -12.69
C LEU A 188 14.50 18.60 -12.39
N MET A 189 14.57 19.26 -11.25
CA MET A 189 15.79 19.94 -10.82
C MET A 189 16.39 19.16 -9.65
N TYR A 190 17.60 18.64 -9.86
CA TYR A 190 18.41 18.04 -8.80
C TYR A 190 19.11 19.16 -8.04
N LEU A 191 18.71 19.40 -6.81
CA LEU A 191 19.50 20.17 -5.86
C LEU A 191 19.92 19.23 -4.73
N ASP A 192 21.24 19.07 -4.58
CA ASP A 192 21.90 18.45 -3.43
C ASP A 192 21.30 17.10 -2.96
N ARG A 193 21.31 16.10 -3.85
CA ARG A 193 20.78 14.72 -3.65
C ARG A 193 19.27 14.61 -3.33
N SER A 194 18.49 15.68 -3.48
CA SER A 194 17.03 15.66 -3.35
C SER A 194 16.34 15.99 -4.67
N LEU A 195 15.25 15.30 -4.98
CA LEU A 195 14.52 15.39 -6.24
C LEU A 195 13.33 16.34 -6.05
N ILE A 196 13.53 17.64 -6.19
CA ILE A 196 12.47 18.62 -5.94
C ILE A 196 11.64 18.79 -7.23
N LEU A 197 10.37 18.40 -7.19
CA LEU A 197 9.41 18.68 -8.27
C LEU A 197 8.81 20.08 -8.06
N LEU A 198 9.39 21.09 -8.72
CA LEU A 198 8.90 22.47 -8.70
C LEU A 198 7.76 22.64 -9.72
N VAL A 199 6.54 22.87 -9.23
CA VAL A 199 5.41 23.31 -10.07
C VAL A 199 5.41 24.84 -10.09
N LEU A 200 6.15 25.43 -11.02
CA LEU A 200 6.05 26.85 -11.34
C LEU A 200 4.81 27.09 -12.21
N CYS A 201 3.77 27.67 -11.62
CA CYS A 201 2.77 28.43 -12.39
C CYS A 201 3.41 29.78 -12.74
N LEU A 202 3.74 29.99 -14.02
CA LEU A 202 3.76 31.34 -14.62
C LEU A 202 2.34 31.64 -15.10
#